data_AF-A0A165XCD3-F1
#
_entry.id   AF-A0A165XCD3-F1
#
_cell.length_a   1.000
_cell.length_b   1.000
_cell.length_c   1.000
_cell.angle_alpha   90.00
_cell.angle_beta   90.00
_cell.angle_gamma   90.00
#
_symmetry.space_group_name_H-M   'P 1'
#
loop_
_entity.id
_entity.type
_entity.pdbx_description
1 polymer ?
#
loop_
_entity_poly.entity_id
_entity_poly.type
_entity_poly.pdbx_seq_one_letter_code
_entity_poly.pdbx_strand_id
1 'polypeptide(L)'
;MRTPRVLDSLLRFHAFEACRACSIRPRLDIKSLVQKPAHTECDTVVYGGSRIHRVLICELRPVKALDSAAFLKAFLDIILCHFILWTRHDVYHRVVSLDILKYETVNGKIAGLLTDIDLAACPDDRSGTLQYMAQELLDARPGHKLAHHYRYDLESFYWILIWICNCVEHGKDVKPLPKPFRCWKSADYDTVFEKRFPYEHHAWKYWSTLPLSRLALSEIAMRWLTDFVCRVRPRVTFSKDGLSYGSDPYDCFGSFCDMLSSDDMQEELQYNGEEGEALLECIRDFLGVAQGYRRQIQAT
;
A
#
# COMPACT_ATOMS: atom_id res chain seq x y z
N MET A 1 48.04 -12.22 18.65
CA MET A 1 46.98 -12.65 19.58
C MET A 1 45.61 -12.28 18.98
N ARG A 2 44.76 -13.30 18.80
CA ARG A 2 43.28 -13.34 18.98
C ARG A 2 42.48 -12.11 18.49
N THR A 3 42.00 -12.12 17.25
CA THR A 3 40.67 -12.58 16.75
C THR A 3 39.60 -11.47 16.65
N PRO A 4 38.96 -11.32 15.47
CA PRO A 4 37.90 -10.37 15.12
C PRO A 4 36.50 -10.99 15.28
N ARG A 5 35.44 -10.19 14.98
CA ARG A 5 34.01 -10.52 14.73
C ARG A 5 33.06 -9.84 15.73
N VAL A 6 32.32 -8.82 15.31
CA VAL A 6 30.86 -8.65 15.57
C VAL A 6 30.23 -7.67 14.55
N LEU A 7 30.94 -6.68 14.02
CA LEU A 7 30.31 -5.63 13.19
C LEU A 7 30.07 -5.94 11.69
N ASP A 8 30.48 -7.10 11.20
CA ASP A 8 30.36 -7.47 9.78
C ASP A 8 29.10 -8.32 9.45
N SER A 9 28.25 -8.58 10.47
CA SER A 9 27.19 -9.59 10.38
C SER A 9 25.76 -9.03 10.28
N LEU A 10 25.52 -7.76 10.60
CA LEU A 10 24.15 -7.22 10.78
C LEU A 10 23.68 -6.31 9.64
N LEU A 11 24.51 -6.06 8.65
CA LEU A 11 24.16 -5.27 7.45
C LEU A 11 23.98 -6.12 6.19
N ARG A 12 23.92 -7.45 6.33
CA ARG A 12 23.67 -8.40 5.23
C ARG A 12 22.30 -9.11 5.28
N PHE A 13 21.39 -8.74 6.19
CA PHE A 13 20.28 -9.63 6.50
C PHE A 13 18.83 -9.11 6.39
N HIS A 14 18.52 -7.81 6.38
CA HIS A 14 17.09 -7.40 6.58
C HIS A 14 16.44 -6.48 5.55
N ALA A 15 17.06 -6.29 4.40
CA ALA A 15 16.36 -5.94 3.15
C ALA A 15 16.55 -7.02 2.06
N PHE A 16 17.38 -8.03 2.36
CA PHE A 16 17.79 -9.06 1.41
C PHE A 16 17.02 -10.37 1.58
N GLU A 17 16.30 -10.60 2.70
CA GLU A 17 15.59 -11.87 2.93
C GLU A 17 14.21 -11.97 2.29
N ALA A 18 13.49 -10.85 2.12
CA ALA A 18 12.34 -10.83 1.20
C ALA A 18 12.77 -11.15 -0.25
N CYS A 19 14.02 -10.83 -0.60
CA CYS A 19 14.66 -11.17 -1.87
C CYS A 19 15.45 -12.50 -1.87
N ARG A 20 15.60 -13.26 -0.75
CA ARG A 20 16.38 -14.53 -0.74
C ARG A 20 15.53 -15.78 -0.90
N ALA A 21 14.24 -15.74 -0.62
CA ALA A 21 13.34 -16.86 -0.94
C ALA A 21 13.08 -17.00 -2.46
N CYS A 22 13.39 -15.95 -3.21
CA CYS A 22 13.41 -15.90 -4.67
C CYS A 22 14.88 -15.88 -5.12
N SER A 23 15.38 -16.91 -5.79
CA SER A 23 16.80 -17.05 -6.17
C SER A 23 17.29 -16.00 -7.19
N ILE A 24 17.44 -14.73 -6.80
CA ILE A 24 18.07 -13.67 -7.59
C ILE A 24 19.01 -12.85 -6.68
N ARG A 25 20.26 -12.71 -7.12
CA ARG A 25 21.18 -11.68 -6.63
C ARG A 25 20.91 -10.39 -7.41
N PRO A 26 20.67 -9.27 -6.72
CA PRO A 26 21.33 -8.03 -7.11
C PRO A 26 22.09 -7.43 -5.93
N ARG A 27 23.31 -6.92 -6.17
CA ARG A 27 24.07 -6.11 -5.20
C ARG A 27 23.32 -4.79 -4.95
N LEU A 28 22.39 -4.78 -4.00
CA LEU A 28 21.83 -3.56 -3.42
C LEU A 28 22.69 -3.15 -2.22
N ASP A 29 23.51 -2.13 -2.40
CA ASP A 29 24.15 -1.41 -1.28
C ASP A 29 23.24 -0.26 -0.84
N ILE A 30 22.35 -0.56 0.11
CA ILE A 30 21.33 0.35 0.65
C ILE A 30 21.96 1.55 1.36
N LYS A 31 23.22 1.45 1.82
CA LYS A 31 23.91 2.59 2.45
C LYS A 31 24.14 3.77 1.51
N SER A 32 24.11 3.53 0.20
CA SER A 32 24.31 4.56 -0.81
C SER A 32 23.02 5.28 -1.23
N LEU A 33 21.85 4.86 -0.74
CA LEU A 33 20.55 5.42 -1.13
C LEU A 33 20.07 6.53 -0.20
N VAL A 34 20.54 6.62 1.04
CA VAL A 34 20.06 7.60 2.02
C VAL A 34 21.22 8.12 2.87
N GLN A 35 21.70 9.33 2.61
CA GLN A 35 22.42 10.11 3.61
C GLN A 35 21.37 10.81 4.49
N LYS A 36 21.42 10.58 5.81
CA LYS A 36 20.53 11.25 6.77
C LYS A 36 20.76 12.77 6.76
N PRO A 37 19.73 13.62 6.70
CA PRO A 37 19.88 15.01 7.10
C PRO A 37 19.87 15.13 8.63
N ALA A 38 20.73 16.01 9.14
CA ALA A 38 20.68 16.46 10.52
C ALA A 38 19.42 17.32 10.75
N HIS A 39 18.78 17.19 11.92
CA HIS A 39 17.69 18.06 12.34
C HIS A 39 18.12 19.53 12.29
N THR A 40 17.31 20.41 11.69
CA THR A 40 16.81 21.70 12.23
C THR A 40 16.12 22.53 11.13
N GLU A 41 15.42 23.57 11.59
CA GLU A 41 14.48 24.48 10.95
C GLU A 41 14.72 24.92 9.50
N CYS A 42 13.58 25.31 8.90
CA CYS A 42 13.39 25.81 7.55
C CYS A 42 14.33 26.98 7.23
N ASP A 43 15.33 26.72 6.41
CA ASP A 43 15.89 27.69 5.47
C ASP A 43 16.03 27.01 4.11
N THR A 44 15.81 27.79 3.06
CA THR A 44 15.70 27.34 1.67
C THR A 44 17.01 26.70 1.20
N VAL A 45 17.18 25.38 1.38
CA VAL A 45 18.33 24.65 0.86
C VAL A 45 18.05 24.25 -0.59
N VAL A 46 18.73 24.93 -1.51
CA VAL A 46 18.90 24.48 -2.90
C VAL A 46 19.47 23.07 -2.87
N TYR A 47 18.74 22.09 -3.41
CA TYR A 47 19.18 20.70 -3.54
C TYR A 47 20.42 20.61 -4.45
N GLY A 48 21.61 20.71 -3.85
CA GLY A 48 22.91 20.50 -4.48
C GLY A 48 23.46 19.07 -4.32
N GLY A 49 22.59 18.07 -4.18
CA GLY A 49 22.99 16.67 -4.10
C GLY A 49 22.69 15.93 -5.41
N SER A 50 23.70 15.38 -6.07
CA SER A 50 23.53 14.59 -7.29
C SER A 50 22.61 13.39 -7.04
N ARG A 51 21.38 13.43 -7.57
CA ARG A 51 20.49 12.26 -7.64
C ARG A 51 21.12 11.23 -8.56
N ILE A 52 21.52 10.08 -8.02
CA ILE A 52 22.02 8.96 -8.84
C ILE A 52 20.81 8.23 -9.38
N HIS A 53 20.41 8.51 -10.62
CA HIS A 53 19.42 7.71 -11.32
C HIS A 53 19.98 6.30 -11.55
N ARG A 54 19.38 5.30 -10.91
CA ARG A 54 19.70 3.88 -11.13
C ARG A 54 18.59 3.28 -11.98
N VAL A 55 18.93 2.90 -13.21
CA VAL A 55 18.02 2.20 -14.11
C VAL A 55 17.97 0.72 -13.73
N LEU A 56 16.84 0.25 -13.22
CA LEU A 56 16.55 -1.17 -13.11
C LEU A 56 16.14 -1.68 -14.49
N ILE A 57 17.00 -2.51 -15.11
CA ILE A 57 16.65 -3.26 -16.32
C ILE A 57 16.05 -4.59 -15.86
N CYS A 58 14.77 -4.57 -15.50
CA CYS A 58 13.98 -5.75 -15.19
C CYS A 58 12.74 -5.76 -16.09
N GLU A 59 12.28 -6.94 -16.51
CA GLU A 59 10.96 -7.08 -17.15
C GLU A 59 9.85 -6.94 -16.10
N LEU A 60 9.58 -5.70 -15.71
CA LEU A 60 8.51 -5.38 -14.78
C LEU A 60 7.18 -5.33 -15.51
N ARG A 61 6.20 -6.08 -14.99
CA ARG A 61 4.85 -6.14 -15.55
C ARG A 61 3.86 -5.51 -14.58
N PRO A 62 2.78 -4.86 -15.05
CA PRO A 62 1.84 -4.20 -14.17
C PRO A 62 0.99 -5.23 -13.40
N VAL A 63 0.80 -5.05 -12.09
CA VAL A 63 0.05 -6.03 -11.26
C VAL A 63 -1.38 -6.25 -11.75
N LYS A 64 -1.99 -5.25 -12.42
CA LYS A 64 -3.36 -5.38 -12.95
C LYS A 64 -3.52 -6.52 -13.96
N ALA A 65 -2.42 -6.97 -14.58
CA ALA A 65 -2.40 -8.12 -15.48
C ALA A 65 -2.50 -9.48 -14.76
N LEU A 66 -2.39 -9.50 -13.43
CA LEU A 66 -2.53 -10.70 -12.62
C LEU A 66 -3.99 -10.91 -12.23
N ASP A 67 -4.37 -12.17 -12.09
CA ASP A 67 -5.68 -12.60 -11.60
C ASP A 67 -5.63 -13.02 -10.13
N SER A 68 -6.74 -12.80 -9.43
CA SER A 68 -7.05 -13.26 -8.08
C SER A 68 -5.86 -13.45 -7.14
N ALA A 69 -5.47 -14.69 -6.83
CA ALA A 69 -4.40 -14.99 -5.87
C ALA A 69 -3.02 -14.45 -6.29
N ALA A 70 -2.70 -14.50 -7.58
CA ALA A 70 -1.46 -13.94 -8.09
C ALA A 70 -1.39 -12.42 -7.87
N PHE A 71 -2.51 -11.72 -8.12
CA PHE A 71 -2.64 -10.30 -7.82
C PHE A 71 -2.49 -10.05 -6.32
N LEU A 72 -3.22 -10.78 -5.48
CA LEU A 72 -3.19 -10.60 -4.02
C LEU A 72 -1.77 -10.77 -3.48
N LYS A 73 -1.05 -11.81 -3.92
CA LYS A 73 0.32 -12.07 -3.50
C LYS A 73 1.24 -10.88 -3.82
N ALA A 74 1.22 -10.41 -5.06
CA ALA A 74 2.03 -9.25 -5.46
C ALA A 74 1.63 -7.99 -4.69
N PHE A 75 0.33 -7.78 -4.50
CA PHE A 75 -0.21 -6.63 -3.81
C PHE A 75 0.20 -6.59 -2.32
N LEU A 76 0.15 -7.73 -1.63
CA LEU A 76 0.59 -7.87 -0.24
C LEU A 76 2.11 -7.71 -0.08
N ASP A 77 2.91 -8.22 -1.03
CA ASP A 77 4.36 -7.97 -1.06
C ASP A 77 4.67 -6.47 -1.14
N ILE A 78 3.91 -5.75 -1.97
CA ILE A 78 4.07 -4.29 -2.16
C ILE A 78 3.70 -3.53 -0.90
N ILE A 79 2.60 -3.87 -0.23
CA ILE A 79 2.20 -3.24 1.04
C ILE A 79 3.26 -3.49 2.12
N LEU A 80 3.79 -4.72 2.22
CA LEU A 80 4.88 -5.01 3.17
C LEU A 80 6.15 -4.20 2.85
N CYS A 81 6.53 -4.12 1.59
CA CYS A 81 7.67 -3.33 1.14
C CYS A 81 7.49 -1.85 1.50
N HIS A 82 6.31 -1.28 1.21
CA HIS A 82 5.94 0.09 1.55
C HIS A 82 6.02 0.34 3.07
N PHE A 83 5.48 -0.57 3.89
CA PHE A 83 5.55 -0.50 5.35
C PHE A 83 6.99 -0.48 5.86
N ILE A 84 7.87 -1.33 5.34
CA ILE A 84 9.28 -1.40 5.74
C ILE A 84 10.01 -0.10 5.33
N LEU A 85 9.76 0.40 4.11
CA LEU A 85 10.33 1.66 3.63
C LEU A 85 9.92 2.83 4.53
N TRP A 86 8.64 2.89 4.91
CA TRP A 86 8.12 3.92 5.79
C TRP A 86 8.76 3.88 7.19
N THR A 87 8.81 2.70 7.79
CA THR A 87 9.16 2.55 9.23
C THR A 87 10.64 2.42 9.51
N ARG A 88 11.43 1.84 8.60
CA ARG A 88 12.86 1.57 8.82
C ARG A 88 13.80 2.48 8.02
N HIS A 89 13.29 3.14 6.99
CA HIS A 89 14.11 3.90 6.07
C HIS A 89 13.66 5.35 5.89
N ASP A 90 12.57 5.78 6.54
CA ASP A 90 12.00 7.12 6.41
C ASP A 90 11.74 7.51 4.94
N VAL A 91 11.38 6.51 4.11
CA VAL A 91 11.05 6.70 2.69
C VAL A 91 9.54 6.68 2.53
N TYR A 92 8.98 7.83 2.18
CA TYR A 92 7.54 8.04 2.04
C TYR A 92 7.16 8.14 0.56
N HIS A 93 6.40 7.18 0.05
CA HIS A 93 6.05 7.16 -1.38
C HIS A 93 5.13 8.32 -1.76
N ARG A 94 4.08 8.59 -0.96
CA ARG A 94 3.12 9.70 -1.09
C ARG A 94 2.22 9.69 -2.32
N VAL A 95 2.65 9.06 -3.40
CA VAL A 95 1.91 8.99 -4.68
C VAL A 95 1.57 7.54 -5.04
N VAL A 96 0.88 6.83 -4.15
CA VAL A 96 0.48 5.43 -4.40
C VAL A 96 -0.57 5.38 -5.52
N SER A 97 -0.30 4.64 -6.59
CA SER A 97 -1.21 4.49 -7.74
C SER A 97 -1.08 3.12 -8.39
N LEU A 98 -2.09 2.66 -9.14
CA LEU A 98 -2.03 1.35 -9.79
C LEU A 98 -0.87 1.20 -10.80
N ASP A 99 -0.40 2.30 -11.39
CA ASP A 99 0.63 2.25 -12.43
C ASP A 99 2.04 1.96 -11.89
N ILE A 100 2.31 2.25 -10.62
CA ILE A 100 3.60 2.00 -9.96
C ILE A 100 3.68 0.62 -9.27
N LEU A 101 2.56 -0.10 -9.20
CA LEU A 101 2.53 -1.47 -8.68
C LEU A 101 2.93 -2.42 -9.80
N LYS A 102 4.11 -3.03 -9.66
CA LYS A 102 4.65 -3.98 -10.62
C LYS A 102 4.79 -5.37 -10.00
N TYR A 103 4.97 -6.35 -10.86
CA TYR A 103 5.42 -7.67 -10.46
C TYR A 103 6.52 -8.16 -11.40
N GLU A 104 7.31 -9.10 -10.89
CA GLU A 104 8.19 -9.94 -11.66
C GLU A 104 7.94 -11.41 -11.31
N THR A 105 8.39 -12.31 -12.19
CA THR A 105 8.37 -13.75 -11.94
C THR A 105 9.79 -14.25 -11.74
N VAL A 106 10.09 -14.69 -10.54
CA VAL A 106 11.42 -15.14 -10.12
C VAL A 106 11.35 -16.62 -9.77
N ASN A 107 12.03 -17.46 -10.55
CA ASN A 107 12.01 -18.92 -10.36
C ASN A 107 10.59 -19.49 -10.28
N GLY A 108 9.69 -19.01 -11.15
CA GLY A 108 8.29 -19.42 -11.20
C GLY A 108 7.41 -18.83 -10.09
N LYS A 109 7.95 -18.00 -9.19
CA LYS A 109 7.19 -17.34 -8.13
C LYS A 109 6.97 -15.86 -8.43
N ILE A 110 5.79 -15.35 -8.09
CA ILE A 110 5.44 -13.94 -8.24
C ILE A 110 6.03 -13.14 -7.08
N ALA A 111 6.69 -12.03 -7.40
CA ALA A 111 7.15 -11.04 -6.44
C ALA A 111 6.58 -9.68 -6.81
N GLY A 112 5.86 -9.06 -5.87
CA GLY A 112 5.37 -7.69 -6.02
C GLY A 112 6.48 -6.67 -5.76
N LEU A 113 6.49 -5.60 -6.56
CA LEU A 113 7.49 -4.55 -6.52
C LEU A 113 6.84 -3.17 -6.60
N LEU A 114 7.26 -2.25 -5.72
CA LEU A 114 6.89 -0.84 -5.76
C LEU A 114 7.95 -0.08 -6.57
N THR A 115 7.58 0.50 -7.71
CA THR A 115 8.50 1.33 -8.51
C THR A 115 8.37 2.81 -8.17
N ASP A 116 9.21 3.65 -8.78
CA ASP A 116 9.15 5.11 -8.70
C ASP A 116 9.30 5.69 -7.28
N ILE A 117 10.03 4.96 -6.43
CA ILE A 117 10.37 5.37 -5.05
C ILE A 117 11.19 6.67 -5.03
N ASP A 118 11.96 6.94 -6.08
CA ASP A 118 12.74 8.16 -6.27
C ASP A 118 11.88 9.39 -6.65
N LEU A 119 10.61 9.17 -6.99
CA LEU A 119 9.61 10.21 -7.23
C LEU A 119 8.81 10.57 -5.98
N ALA A 120 9.23 10.12 -4.79
CA ALA A 120 8.65 10.51 -3.50
C ALA A 120 8.44 12.04 -3.47
N ALA A 121 7.17 12.45 -3.45
CA ALA A 121 6.80 13.84 -3.66
C ALA A 121 7.27 14.73 -2.49
N CYS A 122 7.50 16.01 -2.79
CA CYS A 122 7.77 17.03 -1.79
C CYS A 122 6.65 17.02 -0.73
N PRO A 123 6.93 17.25 0.58
CA PRO A 123 5.91 17.22 1.64
C PRO A 123 4.72 18.18 1.40
N ASP A 124 4.92 19.18 0.56
CA ASP A 124 3.99 20.28 0.33
C ASP A 124 3.00 20.04 -0.82
N ASP A 125 3.07 18.90 -1.51
CA ASP A 125 2.28 18.68 -2.73
C ASP A 125 1.17 17.63 -2.51
N ARG A 126 -0.06 17.97 -2.89
CA ARG A 126 -1.22 17.05 -2.93
C ARG A 126 -1.07 16.09 -4.13
N SER A 127 0.15 15.60 -4.36
CA SER A 127 0.48 14.73 -5.49
C SER A 127 -0.16 13.38 -5.25
N GLY A 128 -1.22 13.09 -5.98
CA GLY A 128 -1.90 11.81 -5.88
C GLY A 128 -2.80 11.61 -7.07
N THR A 129 -2.96 10.37 -7.48
CA THR A 129 -3.95 10.01 -8.48
C THR A 129 -5.32 10.10 -7.82
N LEU A 130 -6.17 11.04 -8.25
CA LEU A 130 -7.45 11.36 -7.59
C LEU A 130 -8.28 10.13 -7.24
N GLN A 131 -8.39 9.16 -8.15
CA GLN A 131 -9.17 7.93 -7.92
C GLN A 131 -8.61 6.98 -6.85
N TYR A 132 -7.38 7.21 -6.36
CA TYR A 132 -6.76 6.46 -5.26
C TYR A 132 -6.46 7.32 -4.04
N MET A 133 -6.57 8.65 -4.13
CA MET A 133 -6.21 9.56 -3.05
C MET A 133 -7.04 9.34 -1.78
N ALA A 134 -6.43 9.42 -0.60
CA ALA A 134 -7.13 9.32 0.67
C ALA A 134 -8.20 10.42 0.87
N GLN A 135 -9.30 10.12 1.55
CA GLN A 135 -10.44 11.05 1.70
C GLN A 135 -10.06 12.36 2.40
N GLU A 136 -9.18 12.34 3.39
CA GLU A 136 -8.69 13.57 4.03
C GLU A 136 -7.81 14.41 3.11
N LEU A 137 -7.06 13.77 2.22
CA LEU A 137 -6.28 14.49 1.22
C LEU A 137 -7.18 15.10 0.14
N LEU A 138 -8.37 14.53 -0.09
CA LEU A 138 -9.40 15.12 -0.94
C LEU A 138 -10.06 16.34 -0.26
N ASP A 139 -10.40 16.24 1.03
CA ASP A 139 -11.02 17.32 1.83
C ASP A 139 -10.05 18.47 2.20
N ALA A 140 -8.75 18.22 2.07
CA ALA A 140 -7.72 19.22 2.30
C ALA A 140 -7.99 20.50 1.50
N ARG A 141 -8.00 21.67 2.17
CA ARG A 141 -8.11 22.95 1.46
C ARG A 141 -6.87 23.18 0.59
N PRO A 142 -7.02 23.76 -0.62
CA PRO A 142 -5.86 24.18 -1.42
C PRO A 142 -4.91 25.05 -0.58
N GLY A 143 -3.63 24.67 -0.52
CA GLY A 143 -2.60 25.40 0.24
C GLY A 143 -2.44 25.02 1.71
N HIS A 144 -3.24 24.09 2.26
CA HIS A 144 -3.00 23.55 3.60
C HIS A 144 -1.91 22.48 3.57
N LYS A 145 -0.90 22.65 4.44
CA LYS A 145 0.11 21.64 4.70
C LYS A 145 -0.46 20.58 5.64
N LEU A 146 -0.76 19.40 5.11
CA LEU A 146 -1.09 18.22 5.91
C LEU A 146 0.15 17.37 6.09
N ALA A 147 0.41 16.96 7.33
CA ALA A 147 1.42 15.93 7.58
C ALA A 147 1.00 14.64 6.85
N HIS A 148 1.88 14.09 6.02
CA HIS A 148 1.56 12.84 5.31
C HIS A 148 1.68 11.66 6.28
N HIS A 149 0.55 11.02 6.59
CA HIS A 149 0.49 9.87 7.48
C HIS A 149 0.45 8.55 6.69
N TYR A 150 1.03 7.48 7.26
CA TYR A 150 1.09 6.15 6.63
C TYR A 150 -0.28 5.63 6.19
N ARG A 151 -1.31 5.90 7.00
CA ARG A 151 -2.71 5.54 6.72
C ARG A 151 -3.24 6.10 5.40
N TYR A 152 -2.71 7.22 4.90
CA TYR A 152 -3.14 7.78 3.62
C TYR A 152 -2.68 6.92 2.44
N ASP A 153 -1.45 6.40 2.51
CA ASP A 153 -0.95 5.47 1.51
C ASP A 153 -1.67 4.11 1.65
N LEU A 154 -1.94 3.66 2.88
CA LEU A 154 -2.72 2.44 3.13
C LEU A 154 -4.14 2.53 2.57
N GLU A 155 -4.79 3.68 2.69
CA GLU A 155 -6.10 3.93 2.09
C GLU A 155 -6.03 3.98 0.56
N SER A 156 -4.91 4.49 0.02
CA SER A 156 -4.69 4.47 -1.42
C SER A 156 -4.59 3.05 -1.97
N PHE A 157 -3.94 2.14 -1.24
CA PHE A 157 -3.96 0.71 -1.56
C PHE A 157 -5.39 0.14 -1.53
N TYR A 158 -6.19 0.49 -0.53
CA TYR A 158 -7.60 0.10 -0.48
C TYR A 158 -8.38 0.56 -1.73
N TRP A 159 -8.25 1.83 -2.13
CA TRP A 159 -8.92 2.34 -3.34
C TRP A 159 -8.43 1.65 -4.63
N ILE A 160 -7.16 1.25 -4.68
CA ILE A 160 -6.62 0.44 -5.78
C ILE A 160 -7.29 -0.93 -5.82
N LEU A 161 -7.45 -1.61 -4.67
CA LEU A 161 -8.13 -2.90 -4.60
C LEU A 161 -9.59 -2.78 -5.09
N ILE A 162 -10.29 -1.73 -4.67
CA ILE A 162 -11.64 -1.41 -5.16
C ILE A 162 -11.66 -1.21 -6.68
N TRP A 163 -10.68 -0.48 -7.23
CA TRP A 163 -10.56 -0.29 -8.67
C TRP A 163 -10.31 -1.60 -9.41
N ILE A 164 -9.45 -2.47 -8.87
CA ILE A 164 -9.15 -3.78 -9.47
C ILE A 164 -10.40 -4.66 -9.52
N CYS A 165 -11.19 -4.72 -8.46
CA CYS A 165 -12.39 -5.56 -8.42
C CYS A 165 -13.52 -5.07 -9.36
N ASN A 166 -13.57 -3.78 -9.68
CA ASN A 166 -14.73 -3.17 -10.34
C ASN A 166 -14.45 -2.56 -11.72
N CYS A 167 -13.20 -2.21 -11.99
CA CYS A 167 -12.82 -1.44 -13.17
C CYS A 167 -11.77 -2.13 -14.03
N VAL A 168 -11.22 -3.29 -13.63
CA VAL A 168 -10.18 -3.98 -14.38
C VAL A 168 -10.67 -5.35 -14.83
N GLU A 169 -10.50 -5.63 -16.11
CA GLU A 169 -10.77 -6.93 -16.73
C GLU A 169 -9.64 -7.26 -17.72
N HIS A 170 -9.11 -8.48 -17.67
CA HIS A 170 -7.99 -8.93 -18.52
C HIS A 170 -6.81 -7.94 -18.56
N GLY A 171 -6.44 -7.38 -17.41
CA GLY A 171 -5.31 -6.45 -17.29
C GLY A 171 -5.55 -5.03 -17.79
N LYS A 172 -6.80 -4.66 -18.11
CA LYS A 172 -7.14 -3.35 -18.68
C LYS A 172 -8.34 -2.74 -17.99
N ASP A 173 -8.38 -1.42 -17.95
CA ASP A 173 -9.58 -0.68 -17.51
C ASP A 173 -10.75 -1.04 -18.44
N VAL A 174 -11.88 -1.45 -17.86
CA VAL A 174 -13.13 -1.74 -18.60
C VAL A 174 -13.66 -0.50 -19.29
N LYS A 175 -14.27 -0.67 -20.46
CA LYS A 175 -14.83 0.42 -21.26
C LYS A 175 -16.27 0.09 -21.69
N PRO A 176 -17.28 0.88 -21.28
CA PRO A 176 -17.19 2.06 -20.42
C PRO A 176 -16.93 1.71 -18.94
N LEU A 177 -16.27 2.60 -18.21
CA LEU A 177 -16.15 2.46 -16.75
C LEU A 177 -17.54 2.46 -16.08
N PRO A 178 -17.74 1.73 -14.96
CA PRO A 178 -18.99 1.81 -14.23
C PRO A 178 -19.21 3.23 -13.71
N LYS A 179 -20.47 3.65 -13.64
CA LYS A 179 -20.88 5.05 -13.42
C LYS A 179 -20.19 5.75 -12.24
N PRO A 180 -20.08 5.16 -11.02
CA PRO A 180 -19.42 5.85 -9.91
C PRO A 180 -17.91 6.04 -10.14
N PHE A 181 -17.23 5.11 -10.81
CA PHE A 181 -15.77 5.17 -11.00
C PHE A 181 -15.35 6.16 -12.09
N ARG A 182 -16.25 6.53 -13.02
CA ARG A 182 -15.97 7.58 -14.01
C ARG A 182 -15.65 8.90 -13.34
N CYS A 183 -16.46 9.31 -12.36
CA CYS A 183 -16.25 10.59 -11.69
C CYS A 183 -15.01 10.57 -10.80
N TRP A 184 -14.64 9.44 -10.22
CA TRP A 184 -13.40 9.33 -9.43
C TRP A 184 -12.14 9.58 -10.26
N LYS A 185 -12.16 9.23 -11.55
CA LYS A 185 -11.00 9.36 -12.45
C LYS A 185 -10.83 10.75 -13.05
N SER A 186 -11.90 11.54 -13.20
CA SER A 186 -11.86 12.76 -14.01
C SER A 186 -12.54 13.99 -13.42
N ALA A 187 -13.11 13.91 -12.21
CA ALA A 187 -13.72 15.07 -11.55
C ALA A 187 -12.71 15.84 -10.69
N ASP A 188 -13.13 16.97 -10.12
CA ASP A 188 -12.37 17.70 -9.11
C ASP A 188 -12.38 17.02 -7.73
N TYR A 189 -11.51 17.48 -6.83
CA TYR A 189 -11.33 16.93 -5.48
C TYR A 189 -12.65 16.83 -4.69
N ASP A 190 -13.43 17.91 -4.66
CA ASP A 190 -14.68 18.01 -3.91
C ASP A 190 -15.71 16.99 -4.45
N THR A 191 -15.83 16.90 -5.76
CA THR A 191 -16.72 15.95 -6.41
C THR A 191 -16.29 14.50 -6.13
N VAL A 192 -14.99 14.18 -6.15
CA VAL A 192 -14.52 12.83 -5.81
C VAL A 192 -14.84 12.51 -4.34
N PHE A 193 -14.55 13.44 -3.43
CA PHE A 193 -14.87 13.31 -2.00
C PHE A 193 -16.36 13.01 -1.77
N GLU A 194 -17.24 13.84 -2.32
CA GLU A 194 -18.69 13.72 -2.16
C GLU A 194 -19.23 12.42 -2.76
N LYS A 195 -18.70 11.99 -3.91
CA LYS A 195 -19.19 10.78 -4.60
C LYS A 195 -18.66 9.49 -4.00
N ARG A 196 -17.55 9.53 -3.25
CA ARG A 196 -17.05 8.37 -2.51
C ARG A 196 -17.78 8.13 -1.21
N PHE A 197 -18.25 9.20 -0.56
CA PHE A 197 -18.92 9.09 0.73
C PHE A 197 -20.10 8.08 0.72
N PRO A 198 -21.01 8.07 -0.28
CA PRO A 198 -22.04 7.04 -0.38
C PRO A 198 -21.50 5.63 -0.63
N TYR A 199 -20.36 5.49 -1.30
CA TYR A 199 -19.74 4.18 -1.53
C TYR A 199 -19.22 3.61 -0.20
N GLU A 200 -18.61 4.42 0.66
CA GLU A 200 -18.14 3.99 1.98
C GLU A 200 -19.31 3.57 2.91
N HIS A 201 -20.42 4.32 2.90
CA HIS A 201 -21.52 4.14 3.84
C HIS A 201 -22.63 3.21 3.35
N HIS A 202 -22.71 3.01 2.04
CA HIS A 202 -23.73 2.19 1.39
C HIS A 202 -23.13 1.22 0.38
N ALA A 203 -21.87 0.78 0.61
CA ALA A 203 -21.16 -0.19 -0.21
C ALA A 203 -22.08 -1.32 -0.66
N TRP A 204 -22.74 -2.02 0.27
CA TRP A 204 -23.66 -3.12 -0.06
C TRP A 204 -24.71 -2.82 -1.16
N LYS A 205 -25.21 -1.57 -1.27
CA LYS A 205 -26.13 -1.14 -2.35
C LYS A 205 -25.46 -1.01 -3.71
N TYR A 206 -24.22 -0.54 -3.73
CA TYR A 206 -23.43 -0.48 -4.96
C TYR A 206 -23.00 -1.88 -5.39
N TRP A 207 -22.59 -2.72 -4.46
CA TRP A 207 -21.92 -3.99 -4.74
C TRP A 207 -22.88 -5.06 -5.26
N SER A 208 -24.13 -5.05 -4.83
CA SER A 208 -25.21 -5.87 -5.42
C SER A 208 -25.48 -5.58 -6.90
N THR A 209 -24.95 -4.47 -7.43
CA THR A 209 -25.14 -4.04 -8.83
C THR A 209 -23.84 -4.04 -9.64
N LEU A 210 -22.71 -4.32 -9.01
CA LEU A 210 -21.41 -4.32 -9.68
C LEU A 210 -21.14 -5.72 -10.25
N PRO A 211 -20.59 -5.81 -11.48
CA PRO A 211 -20.12 -7.07 -12.01
C PRO A 211 -18.83 -7.43 -11.25
N LEU A 212 -18.98 -8.08 -10.10
CA LEU A 212 -17.85 -8.57 -9.32
C LEU A 212 -17.20 -9.70 -10.12
N SER A 213 -16.23 -9.34 -10.96
CA SER A 213 -15.46 -10.29 -11.77
C SER A 213 -14.52 -11.15 -10.90
N ARG A 214 -14.33 -10.77 -9.63
CA ARG A 214 -13.39 -11.36 -8.67
C ARG A 214 -14.02 -11.39 -7.27
N LEU A 215 -15.04 -12.25 -7.08
CA LEU A 215 -15.86 -12.31 -5.86
C LEU A 215 -15.02 -12.49 -4.59
N ALA A 216 -14.07 -13.45 -4.60
CA ALA A 216 -13.22 -13.72 -3.44
C ALA A 216 -12.33 -12.53 -3.05
N LEU A 217 -11.74 -11.83 -4.03
CA LEU A 217 -10.95 -10.60 -3.76
C LEU A 217 -11.83 -9.45 -3.24
N SER A 218 -13.10 -9.41 -3.65
CA SER A 218 -14.04 -8.39 -3.23
C SER A 218 -14.38 -8.50 -1.74
N GLU A 219 -14.35 -9.70 -1.15
CA GLU A 219 -14.52 -9.91 0.29
C GLU A 219 -13.42 -9.24 1.11
N ILE A 220 -12.17 -9.33 0.66
CA ILE A 220 -11.03 -8.64 1.28
C ILE A 220 -11.28 -7.13 1.27
N ALA A 221 -11.73 -6.60 0.14
CA ALA A 221 -12.02 -5.18 0.00
C ALA A 221 -13.19 -4.73 0.88
N MET A 222 -14.24 -5.54 1.02
CA MET A 222 -15.38 -5.25 1.90
C MET A 222 -14.96 -5.18 3.36
N ARG A 223 -14.22 -6.19 3.83
CA ARG A 223 -13.76 -6.21 5.22
C ARG A 223 -12.80 -5.07 5.52
N TRP A 224 -11.93 -4.74 4.57
CA TRP A 224 -11.02 -3.62 4.71
C TRP A 224 -11.75 -2.26 4.72
N LEU A 225 -12.85 -2.12 3.98
CA LEU A 225 -13.69 -0.92 4.09
C LEU A 225 -14.32 -0.80 5.47
N THR A 226 -14.91 -1.88 5.99
CA THR A 226 -15.49 -1.90 7.34
C THR A 226 -14.42 -1.51 8.37
N ASP A 227 -13.21 -2.03 8.22
CA ASP A 227 -12.09 -1.65 9.04
C ASP A 227 -11.76 -0.14 8.96
N PHE A 228 -11.61 0.39 7.74
CA PHE A 228 -11.33 1.81 7.53
C PHE A 228 -12.42 2.71 8.13
N VAL A 229 -13.70 2.37 7.93
CA VAL A 229 -14.83 3.17 8.43
C VAL A 229 -14.99 3.06 9.94
N CYS A 230 -14.79 1.86 10.52
CA CYS A 230 -15.05 1.63 11.95
C CYS A 230 -13.85 1.96 12.84
N ARG A 231 -12.62 1.59 12.45
CA ARG A 231 -11.42 1.72 13.29
C ARG A 231 -10.51 2.86 12.88
N VAL A 232 -10.30 3.05 11.58
CA VAL A 232 -9.39 4.11 11.09
C VAL A 232 -10.10 5.45 11.02
N ARG A 233 -11.41 5.47 10.75
CA ARG A 233 -12.26 6.67 10.76
C ARG A 233 -13.50 6.57 11.66
N PRO A 234 -13.37 6.21 12.94
CA PRO A 234 -14.48 6.40 13.87
C PRO A 234 -14.89 7.87 13.78
N ARG A 235 -16.18 8.11 13.52
CA ARG A 235 -16.75 9.45 13.44
C ARG A 235 -16.37 10.17 14.74
N VAL A 236 -15.39 11.05 14.67
CA VAL A 236 -15.13 12.03 15.71
C VAL A 236 -16.42 12.84 15.77
N THR A 237 -17.18 12.64 16.84
CA THR A 237 -18.05 13.68 17.40
C THR A 237 -17.22 14.95 17.37
N PHE A 238 -17.57 15.91 16.50
CA PHE A 238 -16.88 17.20 16.32
C PHE A 238 -16.18 17.67 17.60
N SER A 239 -14.92 17.28 17.79
CA SER A 239 -14.08 17.84 18.85
C SER A 239 -13.47 19.09 18.27
N LYS A 240 -13.23 20.09 19.13
CA LYS A 240 -12.71 21.40 18.72
C LYS A 240 -11.29 21.34 18.11
N ASP A 241 -10.65 20.17 18.11
CA ASP A 241 -9.23 19.99 17.78
C ASP A 241 -8.99 19.34 16.40
N GLY A 242 -10.03 19.10 15.59
CA GLY A 242 -9.90 18.52 14.26
C GLY A 242 -9.77 16.99 14.24
N LEU A 243 -9.73 16.42 13.04
CA LEU A 243 -9.69 14.98 12.79
C LEU A 243 -8.32 14.40 13.18
N SER A 244 -8.24 13.67 14.30
CA SER A 244 -7.03 12.94 14.70
C SER A 244 -7.29 11.43 14.63
N TYR A 245 -6.88 10.82 13.53
CA TYR A 245 -6.90 9.37 13.34
C TYR A 245 -5.55 8.76 13.73
N GLY A 246 -5.49 7.43 13.91
CA GLY A 246 -4.26 6.72 14.31
C GLY A 246 -3.10 7.11 13.40
N SER A 247 -2.15 7.89 13.94
CA SER A 247 -1.04 8.47 13.17
C SER A 247 0.17 7.53 13.13
N ASP A 248 0.19 6.52 13.99
CA ASP A 248 1.28 5.56 14.10
C ASP A 248 1.23 4.50 12.98
N PRO A 249 2.31 4.34 12.20
CA PRO A 249 2.36 3.38 11.10
C PRO A 249 2.27 1.91 11.58
N TYR A 250 2.78 1.58 12.78
CA TYR A 250 2.75 0.22 13.30
C TYR A 250 1.34 -0.18 13.73
N ASP A 251 0.60 0.72 14.36
CA ASP A 251 -0.81 0.50 14.70
C ASP A 251 -1.69 0.35 13.46
N CYS A 252 -1.47 1.19 12.44
CA CYS A 252 -2.19 1.11 11.17
C CYS A 252 -1.93 -0.22 10.43
N PHE A 253 -0.66 -0.59 10.28
CA PHE A 253 -0.30 -1.84 9.61
C PHE A 253 -0.69 -3.07 10.45
N GLY A 254 -0.56 -3.00 11.77
CA GLY A 254 -1.03 -4.02 12.70
C GLY A 254 -2.52 -4.26 12.55
N SER A 255 -3.31 -3.18 12.53
CA SER A 255 -4.76 -3.25 12.31
C SER A 255 -5.11 -3.93 10.98
N PHE A 256 -4.38 -3.60 9.90
CA PHE A 256 -4.55 -4.26 8.60
C PHE A 256 -4.24 -5.77 8.68
N CYS A 257 -3.14 -6.17 9.33
CA CYS A 257 -2.83 -7.59 9.53
C CYS A 257 -3.91 -8.30 10.37
N ASP A 258 -4.39 -7.66 11.43
CA ASP A 258 -5.38 -8.24 12.33
C ASP A 258 -6.71 -8.46 11.58
N MET A 259 -7.10 -7.53 10.69
CA MET A 259 -8.24 -7.66 9.80
C MET A 259 -8.12 -8.87 8.87
N LEU A 260 -6.96 -9.04 8.22
CA LEU A 260 -6.70 -10.19 7.34
C LEU A 260 -6.70 -11.52 8.10
N SER A 261 -6.32 -11.52 9.38
CA SER A 261 -6.29 -12.74 10.20
C SER A 261 -7.62 -13.08 10.88
N SER A 262 -8.62 -12.20 10.79
CA SER A 262 -9.89 -12.37 11.53
C SER A 262 -10.66 -13.62 11.11
N ASP A 263 -11.36 -14.25 12.05
CA ASP A 263 -12.14 -15.47 11.80
C ASP A 263 -13.19 -15.23 10.70
N ASP A 264 -13.92 -14.11 10.76
CA ASP A 264 -14.86 -13.71 9.71
C ASP A 264 -14.19 -13.66 8.31
N MET A 265 -12.97 -13.14 8.19
CA MET A 265 -12.25 -13.11 6.91
C MET A 265 -11.94 -14.52 6.41
N GLN A 266 -11.58 -15.42 7.32
CA GLN A 266 -11.30 -16.80 6.98
C GLN A 266 -12.56 -17.54 6.51
N GLU A 267 -13.67 -17.37 7.23
CA GLU A 267 -14.95 -17.98 6.89
C GLU A 267 -15.49 -17.51 5.52
N GLU A 268 -15.46 -16.20 5.26
CA GLU A 268 -15.94 -15.63 3.98
C GLU A 268 -15.11 -16.10 2.79
N LEU A 269 -13.77 -16.15 2.94
CA LEU A 269 -12.92 -16.67 1.87
C LEU A 269 -13.09 -18.18 1.68
N GLN A 270 -13.26 -18.96 2.74
CA GLN A 270 -13.56 -20.40 2.61
C GLN A 270 -14.86 -20.65 1.84
N TYR A 271 -15.87 -19.80 2.03
CA TYR A 271 -17.13 -19.89 1.29
C TYR A 271 -16.96 -19.71 -0.23
N ASN A 272 -15.89 -19.04 -0.66
CA ASN A 272 -15.55 -18.82 -2.07
C ASN A 272 -14.78 -20.00 -2.72
N GLY A 273 -14.67 -21.15 -2.06
CA GLY A 273 -14.13 -22.39 -2.64
C GLY A 273 -12.64 -22.31 -3.00
N GLU A 274 -12.24 -22.91 -4.13
CA GLU A 274 -10.82 -23.00 -4.53
C GLU A 274 -10.14 -21.64 -4.69
N GLU A 275 -10.85 -20.64 -5.24
CA GLU A 275 -10.31 -19.29 -5.38
C GLU A 275 -10.03 -18.67 -4.01
N GLY A 276 -10.99 -18.78 -3.08
CA GLY A 276 -10.84 -18.27 -1.73
C GLY A 276 -9.74 -18.95 -0.92
N GLU A 277 -9.58 -20.27 -1.04
CA GLU A 277 -8.47 -21.00 -0.42
C GLU A 277 -7.10 -20.53 -0.94
N ALA A 278 -6.98 -20.25 -2.24
CA ALA A 278 -5.75 -19.69 -2.81
C ALA A 278 -5.45 -18.28 -2.27
N LEU A 279 -6.49 -17.46 -2.02
CA LEU A 279 -6.32 -16.15 -1.36
C LEU A 279 -5.88 -16.33 0.10
N LEU A 280 -6.47 -17.28 0.82
CA LEU A 280 -6.10 -17.58 2.20
C LEU A 280 -4.66 -18.05 2.33
N GLU A 281 -4.16 -18.86 1.41
CA GLU A 281 -2.75 -19.25 1.36
C GLU A 281 -1.84 -18.02 1.22
N CYS A 282 -2.18 -17.10 0.31
CA CYS A 282 -1.44 -15.84 0.14
C CYS A 282 -1.46 -14.98 1.42
N ILE A 283 -2.59 -14.91 2.11
CA ILE A 283 -2.74 -14.17 3.37
C ILE A 283 -1.88 -14.81 4.47
N ARG A 284 -1.92 -16.14 4.62
CA ARG A 284 -1.13 -16.87 5.63
C ARG A 284 0.37 -16.65 5.43
N ASP A 285 0.84 -16.76 4.20
CA ASP A 285 2.25 -16.51 3.84
C ASP A 285 2.68 -15.08 4.19
N PHE A 286 1.86 -14.10 3.80
CA PHE A 286 2.10 -12.70 4.12
C PHE A 286 2.15 -12.44 5.63
N LEU A 287 1.16 -12.95 6.38
CA LEU A 287 1.08 -12.76 7.82
C LEU A 287 2.27 -13.39 8.55
N GLY A 288 2.73 -14.56 8.12
CA GLY A 288 3.93 -15.21 8.67
C GLY A 288 5.18 -14.32 8.56
N VAL A 289 5.36 -13.67 7.40
CA VAL A 289 6.46 -12.72 7.18
C VAL A 289 6.24 -11.43 7.99
N ALA A 290 5.05 -10.84 7.93
CA ALA A 290 4.71 -9.59 8.62
C ALA A 290 4.88 -9.69 10.14
N GLN A 291 4.50 -10.81 10.75
CA GLN A 291 4.72 -11.09 12.18
C GLN A 291 6.21 -11.15 12.54
N GLY A 292 7.05 -11.66 11.63
CA GLY A 292 8.50 -11.64 11.78
C GLY A 292 9.04 -10.21 11.94
N TYR A 293 8.57 -9.28 11.10
CA TYR A 293 8.93 -7.87 11.19
C TYR A 293 8.40 -7.21 12.47
N ARG A 294 7.13 -7.44 12.84
CA ARG A 294 6.52 -6.88 14.07
C ARG A 294 7.30 -7.26 15.33
N ARG A 295 7.72 -8.53 15.45
CA ARG A 295 8.49 -9.02 16.61
C ARG A 295 9.87 -8.37 16.71
N GLN A 296 10.53 -8.09 15.59
CA GLN A 296 11.83 -7.42 15.61
C GLN A 296 11.73 -5.98 16.12
N ILE A 297 10.63 -5.28 15.83
CA ILE A 297 10.40 -3.90 16.27
C ILE A 297 10.22 -3.82 17.79
N GLN A 298 9.45 -4.75 18.38
CA GLN A 298 9.21 -4.78 19.83
C GLN A 298 10.44 -5.16 20.66
N ALA A 299 11.47 -5.73 20.02
CA ALA A 299 12.71 -6.16 20.66
C ALA A 299 13.85 -5.12 20.60
N THR A 300 13.62 -3.98 19.95
CA THR A 300 14.61 -2.91 19.73
C THR A 300 14.24 -1.67 20.52
#